data_AF-A0AAW4KKJ6-F1
#
_entry.id   AF-A0AAW4KKJ6-F1
#
_cell.length_a   1.000
_cell.length_b   1.000
_cell.length_c   1.000
_cell.angle_alpha   90.00
_cell.angle_beta   90.00
_cell.angle_gamma   90.00
#
_symmetry.space_group_name_H-M   'P 1'
#
loop_
_entity.id
_entity.type
_entity.pdbx_description
1 polymer ?
#
loop_
_entity_poly.entity_id
_entity_poly.type
_entity_poly.pdbx_seq_one_letter_code
_entity_poly.pdbx_strand_id
1 'polypeptide(L)' 'YALGLLLTPGDEWQLELTTGTVQLTQTQWPHALNLLRTLLTEQGACQHAWKNRVWNWQRKP' A
#
# COMPACT_ATOMS: atom_id res chain seq x y z
N TYR A 1 -2.20 1.00 -16.46
CA TYR A 1 -2.68 -0.25 -15.84
C TYR A 1 -3.56 0.12 -14.66
N ALA A 2 -4.78 -0.42 -14.61
CA ALA A 2 -5.68 -0.29 -13.47
C ALA A 2 -5.83 -1.67 -12.83
N LEU A 3 -5.84 -1.73 -11.50
CA LEU A 3 -6.08 -2.94 -10.73
C LEU A 3 -7.30 -2.66 -9.85
N GLY A 4 -8.29 -3.54 -9.91
CA GLY A 4 -9.42 -3.53 -8.99
C GLY A 4 -9.07 -4.38 -7.78
N LEU A 5 -9.07 -3.78 -6.59
CA LEU A 5 -8.96 -4.51 -5.33
C LEU A 5 -10.35 -4.58 -4.71
N LEU A 6 -10.80 -5.79 -4.42
CA LEU A 6 -11.99 -6.01 -3.61
C LEU A 6 -11.59 -5.90 -2.15
N LEU A 7 -11.96 -4.78 -1.52
CA LEU A 7 -11.81 -4.62 -0.08
C LEU A 7 -13.06 -5.18 0.59
N THR A 8 -12.86 -6.21 1.42
CA THR A 8 -13.91 -6.69 2.32
C THR A 8 -13.76 -6.00 3.67
N PRO A 9 -14.85 -5.59 4.32
CA PRO A 9 -14.77 -5.13 5.70
C PRO A 9 -14.22 -6.27 6.57
N GLY A 10 -13.09 -6.02 7.21
CA GLY A 10 -12.38 -6.96 8.06
C GLY A 10 -11.28 -6.24 8.83
N ASP A 11 -10.87 -6.83 9.95
CA ASP A 11 -9.81 -6.26 10.80
C ASP A 11 -8.41 -6.68 10.36
N GLU A 12 -8.28 -7.48 9.31
CA GLU A 12 -6.99 -8.01 8.87
C GLU A 12 -6.04 -6.90 8.38
N TRP A 13 -6.56 -5.83 7.79
CA TRP A 13 -5.75 -4.75 7.22
C TRP A 13 -6.18 -3.39 7.76
N GLN A 14 -5.19 -2.64 8.26
CA GLN A 14 -5.34 -1.25 8.66
C GLN A 14 -4.73 -0.34 7.59
N LEU A 15 -5.52 0.65 7.17
CA LEU A 15 -5.13 1.66 6.20
C LEU A 15 -4.98 3.00 6.91
N GLU A 16 -3.75 3.49 6.99
CA GLU A 16 -3.44 4.81 7.53
C GLU A 16 -2.97 5.75 6.44
N LEU A 17 -3.56 6.93 6.40
CA LEU A 17 -3.15 7.99 5.48
C LEU A 17 -2.27 8.99 6.22
N THR A 18 -0.97 8.97 5.96
CA THR A 18 -0.03 9.97 6.45
C THR A 18 0.24 11.00 5.36
N THR A 19 -0.02 12.27 5.64
CA THR A 19 0.38 13.36 4.76
C THR A 19 1.79 13.81 5.13
N GLY A 20 2.79 13.40 4.33
CA GLY A 20 4.19 13.74 4.57
C GLY A 20 5.00 13.63 3.28
N THR A 21 6.04 14.45 3.16
CA THR A 21 7.04 14.35 2.09
C THR A 21 7.92 13.12 2.33
N VAL A 22 7.37 11.94 2.09
CA VAL A 22 8.17 10.72 1.99
C VAL A 22 8.79 10.71 0.61
N GLN A 23 10.11 10.69 0.58
CA GLN A 23 10.88 10.58 -0.64
C GLN A 23 10.49 9.25 -1.29
N LEU A 24 9.69 9.33 -2.35
CA LEU A 24 9.28 8.19 -3.16
C LEU A 24 10.55 7.49 -3.63
N THR A 25 10.91 6.38 -2.98
CA THR A 25 11.90 5.46 -3.53
C THR A 25 11.36 5.09 -4.90
N GLN A 26 12.04 5.53 -5.96
CA GLN A 26 11.65 5.30 -7.34
C GLN A 26 11.54 3.79 -7.53
N THR A 27 10.33 3.29 -7.35
CA THR A 27 10.08 1.87 -7.37
C THR A 27 10.08 1.51 -8.84
N GLN A 28 10.95 0.59 -9.24
CA GLN A 28 11.06 0.13 -10.63
C GLN A 28 9.75 -0.49 -11.18
N TRP A 29 8.76 -0.72 -10.31
CA TRP A 29 7.48 -1.33 -10.62
C TRP A 29 6.37 -0.28 -10.55
N PRO A 30 5.36 -0.36 -11.45
CA PRO A 30 4.19 0.50 -11.36
C PRO A 30 3.51 0.28 -10.00
N HIS A 31 3.24 1.36 -9.28
CA HIS A 31 2.91 1.36 -7.85
C HIS A 31 1.78 0.41 -7.42
N ALA A 32 0.87 0.07 -8.33
CA ALA A 32 -0.21 -0.91 -8.10
C ALA A 32 0.29 -2.37 -8.07
N LEU A 33 1.30 -2.73 -8.88
CA LEU A 33 1.90 -4.07 -8.86
C LEU A 33 2.72 -4.29 -7.59
N ASN A 34 3.40 -3.25 -7.09
CA ASN A 34 4.15 -3.37 -5.84
C ASN A 34 3.21 -3.59 -4.65
N LEU A 35 2.03 -2.97 -4.67
CA LEU A 35 0.96 -3.19 -3.70
C LEU A 35 0.33 -4.58 -3.83
N LEU A 36 0.03 -5.04 -5.05
CA LEU A 36 -0.46 -6.40 -5.28
C LEU A 36 0.53 -7.45 -4.77
N ARG A 37 1.83 -7.24 -5.04
CA ARG A 37 2.90 -8.10 -4.54
C ARG A 37 2.91 -8.12 -3.02
N THR A 38 2.85 -6.97 -2.35
CA THR A 38 2.86 -6.92 -0.87
C THR A 38 1.65 -7.62 -0.26
N LEU A 39 0.46 -7.44 -0.84
CA LEU A 39 -0.76 -8.17 -0.44
C LEU A 39 -0.63 -9.70 -0.64
N LEU A 40 -0.03 -10.14 -1.75
CA LEU A 40 0.14 -11.56 -2.07
C LEU A 40 1.30 -12.23 -1.31
N THR A 41 2.32 -11.47 -0.91
CA THR A 41 3.54 -12.01 -0.28
C THR A 41 3.43 -12.02 1.26
N GLU A 42 2.22 -11.82 1.82
CA GLU A 42 1.97 -11.72 3.26
C GLU A 42 2.86 -10.70 3.98
N GLN A 43 3.35 -9.70 3.25
CA GLN A 43 4.17 -8.64 3.80
C GLN A 43 3.24 -7.76 4.64
N GLY A 44 3.30 -7.95 5.95
CA GLY A 44 2.41 -7.32 6.93
C GLY A 44 2.52 -5.79 7.01
N ALA A 45 3.34 -5.14 6.18
CA ALA A 45 3.36 -3.70 6.03
C ALA A 45 3.79 -3.29 4.62
N CYS A 46 3.06 -2.36 4.01
CA CYS A 46 3.39 -1.71 2.75
C CYS A 46 3.10 -0.21 2.84
N GLN A 47 4.05 0.61 2.38
CA GLN A 47 3.87 2.06 2.31
C GLN A 47 3.72 2.47 0.85
N HIS A 48 2.57 3.04 0.51
CA HIS A 48 2.25 3.50 -0.84
C HIS A 48 2.14 5.02 -0.86
N ALA A 49 3.22 5.69 -1.27
CA ALA A 49 3.21 7.13 -1.43
C ALA A 49 2.65 7.54 -2.81
N TRP A 50 1.76 8.53 -2.81
CA TRP A 50 1.08 9.12 -3.96
C TRP A 50 1.04 10.64 -3.81
N LYS A 51 1.78 11.37 -4.66
CA LYS A 51 1.98 12.83 -4.56
C LYS A 51 2.55 13.22 -3.18
N ASN A 52 1.71 13.73 -2.28
CA ASN A 52 2.08 14.12 -0.90
C ASN A 52 1.33 13.29 0.15
N ARG A 53 0.75 12.17 -0.27
CA ARG A 53 -0.08 11.30 0.56
C ARG A 53 0.56 9.93 0.62
N VAL A 54 0.77 9.42 1.82
CA VAL A 54 1.33 8.09 2.05
C VAL A 54 0.23 7.22 2.62
N TRP A 55 -0.11 6.17 1.91
CA TRP A 55 -1.02 5.14 2.35
C TRP A 55 -0.20 4.02 2.97
N ASN A 56 -0.19 3.96 4.29
CA ASN A 56 0.39 2.88 5.05
C ASN A 56 -0.65 1.78 5.18
N TRP A 57 -0.40 0.66 4.53
CA TRP A 57 -1.13 -0.58 4.69
C TRP A 57 -0.37 -1.43 5.69
N GLN A 58 -1.01 -1.82 6.78
CA GLN A 58 -0.43 -2.74 7.76
C GLN A 58 -1.42 -3.88 8.00
N ARG A 59 -0.93 -5.12 7.96
CA ARG A 59 -1.71 -6.27 8.37
C ARG A 59 -1.70 -6.31 9.90
N LYS A 60 -2.87 -6.39 10.52
CA LYS A 60 -2.92 -6.65 11.96
C LYS A 60 -2.40 -8.07 12.22
N PRO A 61 -1.59 -8.28 13.28
CA PRO A 61 -1.13 -9.60 13.66
C PRO A 61 -2.28 -10.52 14.07
#